data_AF-A0A1R1LYT7-F1
#
_entry.id   AF-A0A1R1LYT7-F1
#
_cell.length_a   1.000
_cell.length_b   1.000
_cell.length_c   1.000
_cell.angle_alpha   90.00
_cell.angle_beta   90.00
_cell.angle_gamma   90.00
#
_symmetry.space_group_name_H-M   'P 1'
#
loop_
_entity.id
_entity.type
_entity.pdbx_description
1 polymer ?
#
loop_
_entity_poly.entity_id
_entity_poly.type
_entity_poly.pdbx_seq_one_letter_code
_entity_poly.pdbx_strand_id
1 'polypeptide(L)'
;MKASAYLLLMTSFVSFSAFSMGGNNVDDNQQLLESCQALTANPEQDSAQSCRYYLQGVLTGAFVTDNEIATTGGGKQSAFVERAYRTRIGKTESGPSESFRLFCETGDESQRRIANIVSKQLSLPAGAAKTLTTQIYKALKPHYPCE
;
A
#
# COMPACT_ATOMS: atom_id res chain seq x y z
N MET A 1 12.65 -10.66 -62.39
CA MET A 1 11.70 -11.05 -61.32
C MET A 1 12.46 -11.19 -59.98
N LYS A 2 12.79 -10.09 -59.29
CA LYS A 2 13.50 -10.16 -57.98
C LYS A 2 13.13 -9.04 -56.99
N ALA A 3 12.08 -8.26 -57.26
CA ALA A 3 11.65 -7.18 -56.35
C ALA A 3 10.45 -7.59 -55.45
N SER A 4 9.81 -8.73 -55.69
CA SER A 4 8.54 -9.07 -55.05
C SER A 4 8.66 -9.81 -53.71
N ALA A 5 9.85 -10.29 -53.34
CA ALA A 5 10.04 -11.10 -52.13
C ALA A 5 10.36 -10.27 -50.87
N TYR A 6 10.92 -9.07 -51.03
CA TYR A 6 11.30 -8.22 -49.89
C TYR A 6 10.14 -7.42 -49.29
N LEU A 7 9.06 -7.23 -50.03
CA LEU A 7 7.87 -6.50 -49.56
C LEU A 7 6.99 -7.31 -48.58
N LEU A 8 7.18 -8.63 -48.49
CA LEU A 8 6.40 -9.50 -47.60
C LEU A 8 7.08 -9.77 -46.25
N LEU A 9 8.34 -9.37 -46.07
CA LEU A 9 9.10 -9.61 -44.82
C LEU A 9 9.01 -8.46 -43.80
N MET A 10 8.45 -7.32 -44.17
CA MET A 10 8.41 -6.12 -43.31
C MET A 10 7.09 -5.90 -42.56
N THR A 11 6.08 -6.77 -42.70
CA THR A 11 4.78 -6.61 -42.02
C THR A 11 4.66 -7.34 -40.68
N SER A 12 5.72 -7.99 -40.18
CA SER A 12 5.61 -8.89 -39.02
C SER A 12 5.95 -8.30 -37.65
N PHE A 13 6.26 -7.00 -37.51
CA PHE A 13 6.73 -6.44 -36.23
C PHE A 13 5.90 -5.31 -35.61
N VAL A 14 4.64 -5.13 -36.03
CA VAL A 14 3.75 -4.18 -35.35
C VAL A 14 2.43 -4.85 -35.00
N SER A 15 2.50 -5.91 -34.21
CA SER A 15 1.38 -6.34 -33.37
C SER A 15 1.59 -5.77 -31.97
N PHE A 16 1.50 -4.45 -31.84
CA PHE A 16 1.16 -3.86 -30.54
C PHE A 16 -0.29 -4.24 -30.27
N SER A 17 -0.49 -5.25 -29.45
CA SER A 17 -1.79 -5.50 -28.83
C SER A 17 -2.14 -4.28 -27.99
N ALA A 18 -2.89 -3.35 -28.57
CA ALA A 18 -3.58 -2.33 -27.81
C ALA A 18 -4.71 -3.02 -27.03
N PHE A 19 -4.38 -3.60 -25.87
CA PHE A 19 -5.39 -3.84 -24.85
C PHE A 19 -5.73 -2.49 -24.22
N SER A 20 -6.46 -1.63 -24.94
CA SER A 20 -7.28 -0.63 -24.25
C SER A 20 -8.51 -1.38 -23.76
N MET A 21 -8.36 -2.06 -22.63
CA MET A 21 -9.52 -2.53 -21.88
C MET A 21 -10.26 -1.26 -21.51
N GLY A 22 -11.41 -1.02 -22.16
CA GLY A 22 -12.24 0.14 -21.93
C GLY A 22 -12.48 0.24 -20.44
N GLY A 23 -11.87 1.23 -19.81
CA GLY A 23 -12.14 1.57 -18.43
C GLY A 23 -13.60 2.01 -18.39
N ASN A 24 -14.48 1.10 -18.00
CA ASN A 24 -15.64 1.50 -17.23
C ASN A 24 -15.09 2.45 -16.16
N ASN A 25 -15.78 3.57 -15.91
CA ASN A 25 -15.48 4.46 -14.79
C ASN A 25 -15.74 3.70 -13.48
N VAL A 26 -14.93 2.68 -13.21
CA VAL A 26 -14.89 1.93 -11.96
C VAL A 26 -14.10 2.81 -11.03
N ASP A 27 -14.75 3.27 -9.98
CA ASP A 27 -14.05 3.94 -8.90
C ASP A 27 -13.06 2.93 -8.29
N ASP A 28 -11.76 3.12 -8.55
CA ASP A 28 -10.68 2.26 -8.05
C ASP A 28 -10.81 2.00 -6.54
N ASN A 29 -11.34 2.99 -5.81
CA ASN A 29 -11.57 2.88 -4.37
C ASN A 29 -12.70 1.89 -4.03
N GLN A 30 -13.75 1.87 -4.83
CA GLN A 30 -14.87 0.95 -4.68
C GLN A 30 -14.43 -0.48 -4.97
N GLN A 31 -13.64 -0.68 -6.03
CA GLN A 31 -13.08 -1.99 -6.37
C GLN A 31 -12.14 -2.51 -5.27
N LEU A 32 -11.30 -1.64 -4.70
CA LEU A 32 -10.46 -2.01 -3.56
C LEU A 32 -11.30 -2.39 -2.34
N LEU A 33 -12.37 -1.64 -2.08
CA LEU A 33 -13.26 -1.89 -0.94
C LEU A 33 -13.99 -3.24 -1.07
N GLU A 34 -14.48 -3.57 -2.26
CA GLU A 34 -15.06 -4.88 -2.58
C GLU A 34 -14.03 -6.01 -2.42
N SER A 35 -12.79 -5.77 -2.87
CA SER A 35 -11.70 -6.73 -2.65
C SER A 35 -11.43 -6.96 -1.16
N CYS A 36 -11.48 -5.91 -0.35
CA CYS A 36 -11.30 -6.02 1.09
C CYS A 36 -12.51 -6.66 1.80
N GLN A 37 -13.72 -6.49 1.28
CA GLN A 37 -14.88 -7.26 1.74
C GLN A 37 -14.71 -8.76 1.43
N ALA A 38 -14.25 -9.10 0.23
CA ALA A 38 -13.93 -10.49 -0.12
C ALA A 38 -12.87 -11.09 0.83
N LEU A 39 -11.86 -10.29 1.22
CA LEU A 39 -10.85 -10.71 2.20
C LEU A 39 -11.47 -11.09 3.56
N THR A 40 -12.47 -10.34 4.03
CA THR A 40 -13.18 -10.64 5.30
C THR A 40 -13.97 -11.94 5.24
N ALA A 41 -14.50 -12.29 4.07
CA ALA A 41 -15.24 -13.54 3.87
C ALA A 41 -14.30 -14.74 3.74
N ASN A 42 -13.25 -14.62 2.92
CA ASN A 42 -12.23 -15.64 2.74
C ASN A 42 -10.88 -14.99 2.36
N PRO A 43 -9.84 -15.06 3.21
CA PRO A 43 -8.56 -14.41 2.96
C PRO A 43 -7.79 -14.98 1.76
N GLU A 44 -8.10 -16.19 1.30
CA GLU A 44 -7.45 -16.87 0.16
C GLU A 44 -8.22 -16.72 -1.16
N GLN A 45 -9.40 -16.06 -1.14
CA GLN A 45 -10.22 -15.84 -2.33
C GLN A 45 -9.46 -15.00 -3.38
N ASP A 46 -9.58 -15.34 -4.65
CA ASP A 46 -8.89 -14.61 -5.74
C ASP A 46 -9.31 -13.13 -5.81
N SER A 47 -10.60 -12.83 -5.60
CA SER A 47 -11.07 -11.44 -5.60
C SER A 47 -10.58 -10.62 -4.40
N ALA A 48 -9.95 -11.25 -3.39
CA ALA A 48 -9.29 -10.55 -2.28
C ALA A 48 -7.83 -10.15 -2.60
N GLN A 49 -7.31 -10.50 -3.80
CA GLN A 49 -5.92 -10.24 -4.19
C GLN A 49 -5.54 -8.76 -4.13
N SER A 50 -6.38 -7.87 -4.65
CA SER A 50 -6.09 -6.43 -4.61
C SER A 50 -5.97 -5.91 -3.18
N CYS A 51 -6.83 -6.36 -2.26
CA CYS A 51 -6.71 -6.03 -0.85
C CYS A 51 -5.43 -6.61 -0.23
N ARG A 52 -5.05 -7.85 -0.55
CA ARG A 52 -3.78 -8.45 -0.07
C ARG A 52 -2.56 -7.63 -0.46
N TYR A 53 -2.50 -7.14 -1.71
CA TYR A 53 -1.43 -6.26 -2.16
C TYR A 53 -1.47 -4.88 -1.51
N TYR A 54 -2.67 -4.32 -1.33
CA TYR A 54 -2.84 -3.07 -0.61
C TYR A 54 -2.32 -3.16 0.83
N LEU A 55 -2.65 -4.24 1.55
CA LEU A 55 -2.14 -4.50 2.90
C LEU A 55 -0.61 -4.62 2.93
N GLN A 56 -0.04 -5.33 1.96
CA GLN A 56 1.41 -5.44 1.83
C GLN A 56 2.05 -4.05 1.64
N GLY A 57 1.50 -3.23 0.75
CA GLY A 57 2.00 -1.87 0.51
C GLY A 57 1.91 -0.97 1.76
N VAL A 58 0.80 -1.02 2.49
CA VAL A 58 0.63 -0.27 3.76
C VAL A 58 1.68 -0.69 4.78
N LEU A 59 1.91 -1.99 4.94
CA LEU A 59 2.88 -2.51 5.91
C LEU A 59 4.32 -2.23 5.52
N THR A 60 4.68 -2.43 4.25
CA THR A 60 6.02 -2.09 3.75
C THR A 60 6.28 -0.60 3.90
N GLY A 61 5.31 0.26 3.57
CA GLY A 61 5.43 1.70 3.74
C GLY A 61 5.63 2.11 5.19
N ALA A 62 4.86 1.52 6.12
CA ALA A 62 5.02 1.75 7.54
C ALA A 62 6.41 1.28 8.03
N PHE A 63 6.84 0.06 7.68
CA PHE A 63 8.14 -0.48 8.07
C PHE A 63 9.33 0.36 7.58
N VAL A 64 9.30 0.81 6.32
CA VAL A 64 10.37 1.66 5.77
C VAL A 64 10.45 2.97 6.54
N THR A 65 9.29 3.59 6.77
CA THR A 65 9.20 4.85 7.52
C THR A 65 9.68 4.67 8.95
N ASP A 66 9.23 3.62 9.63
CA ASP A 66 9.55 3.30 11.03
C ASP A 66 11.04 3.01 11.23
N ASN A 67 11.69 2.31 10.29
CA ASN A 67 13.14 2.09 10.32
C ASN A 67 13.95 3.37 10.09
N GLU A 68 13.50 4.24 9.18
CA GLU A 68 14.14 5.54 8.97
C GLU A 68 14.04 6.39 10.24
N ILE A 69 12.93 6.31 10.97
CA ILE A 69 12.76 6.99 12.27
C ILE A 69 13.60 6.34 13.35
N ALA A 70 13.66 5.01 13.44
CA ALA A 70 14.46 4.30 14.43
C ALA A 70 15.96 4.59 14.28
N THR A 71 16.45 4.66 13.03
CA THR A 71 17.86 5.00 12.73
C THR A 71 18.20 6.46 12.96
N THR A 72 17.23 7.37 12.84
CA THR A 72 17.42 8.81 13.07
C THR A 72 17.13 9.26 14.52
N GLY A 73 16.35 8.47 15.27
CA GLY A 73 15.85 8.80 16.61
C GLY A 73 16.85 8.67 17.77
N GLY A 74 18.02 8.05 17.55
CA GLY A 74 19.09 7.96 18.56
C GLY A 74 19.97 9.21 18.67
N GLY A 75 19.86 10.15 17.73
CA GLY A 75 20.65 11.38 17.69
C GLY A 75 19.79 12.63 17.84
N LYS A 76 20.37 13.71 18.37
CA LYS A 76 19.72 15.03 18.31
C LYS A 76 19.37 15.34 16.85
N GLN A 77 18.08 15.52 16.59
CA GLN A 77 17.54 15.89 15.29
C GLN A 77 18.31 17.08 14.72
N SER A 78 18.70 17.00 13.44
CA SER A 78 19.47 18.07 12.83
C SER A 78 18.64 19.35 12.71
N ALA A 79 19.29 20.51 12.80
CA ALA A 79 18.64 21.81 12.62
C ALA A 79 18.02 21.98 11.21
N PHE A 80 18.46 21.19 10.24
CA PHE A 80 17.87 21.14 8.91
C PHE A 80 16.50 20.45 8.92
N VAL A 81 16.41 19.26 9.54
CA VAL A 81 15.14 18.51 9.67
C VAL A 81 14.13 19.33 10.47
N GLU A 82 14.56 19.96 11.57
CA GLU A 82 13.71 20.84 12.37
C GLU A 82 13.13 22.01 11.55
N ARG A 83 13.98 22.68 10.76
CA ARG A 83 13.55 23.78 9.90
C ARG A 83 12.58 23.30 8.83
N ALA A 84 12.90 22.19 8.16
CA ALA A 84 12.05 21.63 7.12
C ALA A 84 10.67 21.25 7.68
N TYR A 85 10.62 20.59 8.84
CA TYR A 85 9.40 20.20 9.52
C TYR A 85 8.54 21.43 9.86
N ARG A 86 9.15 22.43 10.52
CA ARG A 86 8.46 23.69 10.87
C ARG A 86 7.87 24.40 9.65
N THR A 87 8.55 24.36 8.51
CA THR A 87 8.06 25.02 7.28
C THR A 87 6.98 24.24 6.53
N ARG A 88 7.00 22.90 6.61
CA ARG A 88 6.06 22.04 5.84
C ARG A 88 4.83 21.64 6.64
N ILE A 89 5.01 21.33 7.92
CA ILE A 89 3.97 20.80 8.81
C ILE A 89 3.45 21.88 9.77
N GLY A 90 4.28 22.89 10.10
CA GLY A 90 3.96 23.92 11.09
C GLY A 90 4.47 23.57 12.49
N LYS A 91 4.13 24.38 13.49
CA LYS A 91 4.43 24.08 14.90
C LYS A 91 3.43 23.04 15.41
N THR A 92 3.91 21.87 15.79
CA THR A 92 3.14 20.84 16.49
C THR A 92 3.75 20.63 17.88
N GLU A 93 2.93 20.35 18.89
CA GLU A 93 3.42 20.14 20.27
C GLU A 93 4.19 18.82 20.44
N SER A 94 3.94 17.85 19.57
CA SER A 94 4.71 16.63 19.45
C SER A 94 5.84 16.79 18.43
N GLY A 95 7.08 16.62 18.86
CA GLY A 95 8.24 16.55 17.97
C GLY A 95 8.14 15.37 16.98
N PRO A 96 8.96 15.37 15.93
CA PRO A 96 8.85 14.38 14.85
C PRO A 96 9.32 12.96 15.21
N SER A 97 9.78 12.70 16.44
CA SER A 97 10.40 11.41 16.80
C SER A 97 9.47 10.42 17.51
N GLU A 98 8.49 10.86 18.30
CA GLU A 98 7.58 9.94 19.01
C GLU A 98 6.34 9.57 18.18
N SER A 99 5.89 10.46 17.31
CA SER A 99 4.59 10.35 16.65
C SER A 99 4.55 9.39 15.45
N PHE A 100 5.71 8.92 14.99
CA PHE A 100 5.81 8.34 13.64
C PHE A 100 6.06 6.84 13.59
N ARG A 101 6.39 6.17 14.70
CA ARG A 101 6.50 4.70 14.73
C ARG A 101 5.13 4.06 14.72
N LEU A 102 4.74 3.48 13.58
CA LEU A 102 3.43 2.88 13.34
C LEU A 102 3.39 1.42 13.79
N PHE A 103 4.45 0.64 13.55
CA PHE A 103 4.60 -0.77 13.92
C PHE A 103 6.08 -1.09 14.22
N CYS A 104 6.37 -1.97 15.20
CA CYS A 104 7.74 -2.26 15.60
C CYS A 104 8.30 -3.62 15.13
N GLU A 105 7.46 -4.54 14.66
CA GLU A 105 7.94 -5.88 14.28
C GLU A 105 7.13 -6.46 13.11
N THR A 106 7.64 -6.34 11.89
CA THR A 106 6.96 -6.87 10.69
C THR A 106 7.91 -7.54 9.69
N GLY A 107 9.20 -7.67 10.04
CA GLY A 107 10.30 -7.91 9.10
C GLY A 107 10.17 -9.13 8.19
N ASP A 108 9.39 -10.15 8.59
CA ASP A 108 9.15 -11.34 7.77
C ASP A 108 7.75 -11.94 8.00
N GLU A 109 6.78 -11.11 8.37
CA GLU A 109 5.43 -11.59 8.62
C GLU A 109 4.74 -12.00 7.32
N SER A 110 4.31 -13.26 7.26
CA SER A 110 3.69 -13.78 6.05
C SER A 110 2.45 -12.94 5.70
N GLN A 111 2.33 -12.54 4.43
CA GLN A 111 1.16 -11.83 3.89
C GLN A 111 -0.15 -12.53 4.27
N ARG A 112 -0.12 -13.86 4.36
CA ARG A 112 -1.22 -14.72 4.82
C ARG A 112 -1.65 -14.44 6.26
N ARG A 113 -0.70 -14.26 7.18
CA ARG A 113 -0.99 -13.97 8.60
C ARG A 113 -1.59 -12.57 8.75
N ILE A 114 -1.02 -11.59 8.06
CA ILE A 114 -1.56 -10.22 8.02
C ILE A 114 -2.98 -10.22 7.46
N ALA A 115 -3.19 -10.89 6.32
CA ALA A 115 -4.51 -11.03 5.70
C ALA A 115 -5.53 -11.65 6.66
N ASN A 116 -5.13 -12.66 7.44
CA ASN A 116 -5.99 -13.33 8.43
C ASN A 116 -6.29 -12.46 9.67
N ILE A 117 -5.33 -11.65 10.12
CA ILE A 117 -5.57 -10.68 11.20
C ILE A 117 -6.58 -9.63 10.73
N VAL A 118 -6.33 -9.05 9.56
CA VAL A 118 -7.20 -8.01 8.99
C VAL A 118 -8.56 -8.58 8.67
N SER A 119 -8.69 -9.76 8.06
CA SER A 119 -9.99 -10.34 7.71
C SER A 119 -10.92 -10.51 8.92
N LYS A 120 -10.36 -10.79 10.10
CA LYS A 120 -11.13 -10.98 11.34
C LYS A 120 -11.53 -9.68 12.04
N GLN A 121 -10.76 -8.61 11.85
CA GLN A 121 -10.92 -7.37 12.62
C GLN A 121 -11.42 -6.20 11.77
N LEU A 122 -11.34 -6.31 10.44
CA LEU A 122 -11.77 -5.28 9.53
C LEU A 122 -13.30 -5.22 9.52
N SER A 123 -13.83 -4.11 10.01
CA SER A 123 -15.25 -3.77 9.89
C SER A 123 -15.38 -2.59 8.94
N LEU A 124 -15.94 -2.84 7.76
CA LEU A 124 -16.11 -1.84 6.70
C LEU A 124 -17.56 -1.34 6.72
N PRO A 125 -17.84 -0.14 7.27
CA PRO A 125 -19.10 0.53 6.95
C PRO A 125 -19.13 0.87 5.46
N ALA A 126 -20.32 0.84 4.85
CA ALA A 126 -20.48 1.08 3.42
C ALA A 126 -19.92 2.45 2.99
N GLY A 127 -19.14 2.47 1.91
CA GLY A 127 -18.72 3.69 1.21
C GLY A 127 -17.46 4.41 1.71
N ALA A 128 -16.65 3.81 2.58
CA ALA A 128 -15.59 4.53 3.27
C ALA A 128 -14.16 4.06 2.94
N ALA A 129 -13.73 4.19 1.68
CA ALA A 129 -12.34 3.93 1.28
C ALA A 129 -11.34 4.81 2.05
N LYS A 130 -11.69 6.06 2.36
CA LYS A 130 -10.90 6.95 3.24
C LYS A 130 -10.70 6.40 4.66
N THR A 131 -11.56 5.49 5.13
CA THR A 131 -11.44 4.87 6.46
C THR A 131 -10.72 3.52 6.41
N LEU A 132 -10.51 2.95 5.23
CA LEU A 132 -9.91 1.62 5.07
C LEU A 132 -8.51 1.56 5.70
N THR A 133 -7.63 2.50 5.35
CA THR A 133 -6.26 2.58 5.90
C THR A 133 -6.27 2.72 7.42
N THR A 134 -7.14 3.58 7.96
CA THR A 134 -7.27 3.79 9.41
C THR A 134 -7.76 2.54 10.13
N GLN A 135 -8.73 1.82 9.54
CA GLN A 135 -9.24 0.58 10.11
C GLN A 135 -8.20 -0.55 10.04
N ILE A 136 -7.44 -0.64 8.96
CA ILE A 136 -6.31 -1.57 8.83
C ILE A 136 -5.27 -1.27 9.91
N TYR A 137 -4.90 -0.01 10.10
CA TYR A 137 -3.98 0.39 11.15
C TYR A 137 -4.49 -0.01 12.54
N LYS A 138 -5.77 0.28 12.82
CA LYS A 138 -6.41 -0.09 14.09
C LYS A 138 -6.45 -1.60 14.33
N ALA A 139 -6.65 -2.39 13.27
CA ALA A 139 -6.66 -3.85 13.33
C ALA A 139 -5.26 -4.44 13.58
N LEU A 140 -4.22 -3.83 13.00
CA LEU A 140 -2.87 -4.35 13.08
C LEU A 140 -2.13 -3.91 14.35
N LYS A 141 -2.41 -2.69 14.86
CA LYS A 141 -1.70 -2.09 16.00
C LYS A 141 -1.60 -2.99 17.25
N PRO A 142 -2.65 -3.72 17.67
CA PRO A 142 -2.55 -4.60 18.85
C PRO A 142 -1.62 -5.81 18.65
N HIS A 143 -1.35 -6.21 17.40
CA HIS A 143 -0.50 -7.36 17.09
C HIS A 143 0.96 -7.00 16.89
N TYR A 144 1.25 -5.72 16.65
CA TYR A 144 2.59 -5.21 16.41
C TYR A 144 2.88 -3.98 17.29
N PRO A 145 2.76 -4.10 18.62
CA PRO A 145 3.04 -2.99 19.53
C PRO A 145 4.53 -2.62 19.48
N CYS A 146 4.79 -1.34 19.71
CA CYS A 146 6.13 -0.84 20.04
C CYS A 146 6.27 -0.85 21.56
N GLU A 147 7.33 -1.49 22.07
CA GLU A 147 7.73 -1.39 23.49
C GLU A 147 8.40 -0.05 23.80
#